data_AF-A0A954UWR9-F1
#
_entry.id   AF-A0A954UWR9-F1
#
_cell.length_a   1.000
_cell.length_b   1.000
_cell.length_c   1.000
_cell.angle_alpha   90.00
_cell.angle_beta   90.00
_cell.angle_gamma   90.00
#
_symmetry.space_group_name_H-M   'P 1'
#
loop_
_entity.id
_entity.type
_entity.pdbx_description
1 polymer ?
#
loop_
_entity_poly.entity_id
_entity_poly.type
_entity_poly.pdbx_seq_one_letter_code
_entity_poly.pdbx_strand_id
1 'polypeptide(L)'
;MEEVPFEDRDVPRVEIDWERSAWWWYPVTRAIAPAVRMNALAVSLIALLLSMAGLRLGERLFSPAWQPTWTVDSLTAAPTIYTPRIVHWVVALLQSLLSFERMGWRELGFLTFELLWLTMTFALLGGVLARRSLVELGQRTVSAWGEALNIVFSRWQSYLWSMGMHFVAIAGLLVPFFVLGLLSRLGSWGAILSGVLLLLSYPLVFALGRFVLSAIACFPLSVCAIAAEKKADAFEGFSRSNAYFFQRPLLTAL
;
A
#
# COMPACT_ATOMS: atom_id res chain seq x y z
N MET A 1 -17.04 -55.69 22.26
CA MET A 1 -16.48 -54.35 22.58
C MET A 1 -17.19 -53.39 21.66
N GLU A 2 -18.11 -52.59 22.19
CA GLU A 2 -18.74 -51.51 21.43
C GLU A 2 -17.74 -50.36 21.32
N GLU A 3 -17.46 -49.92 20.09
CA GLU A 3 -16.69 -48.71 19.84
C GLU A 3 -17.53 -47.52 20.27
N VAL A 4 -17.14 -46.90 21.39
CA VAL A 4 -17.74 -45.64 21.82
C VAL A 4 -17.27 -44.56 20.85
N PRO A 5 -18.18 -43.88 20.12
CA PRO A 5 -17.81 -42.81 19.21
C PRO A 5 -17.09 -41.72 19.99
N PHE A 6 -16.00 -41.19 19.40
CA PHE A 6 -15.21 -40.12 19.98
C PHE A 6 -16.12 -38.90 20.12
N GLU A 7 -16.67 -38.72 21.33
CA GLU A 7 -17.43 -37.54 21.72
C GLU A 7 -16.53 -36.34 21.44
N ASP A 8 -17.01 -35.40 20.62
CA ASP A 8 -16.33 -34.15 20.30
C ASP A 8 -15.97 -33.47 21.62
N ARG A 9 -14.75 -33.70 22.09
CA ARG A 9 -14.19 -32.92 23.19
C ARG A 9 -14.21 -31.49 22.66
N ASP A 10 -14.98 -30.64 23.33
CA ASP A 10 -14.92 -29.19 23.15
C ASP A 10 -13.45 -28.80 23.30
N VAL A 11 -12.73 -28.74 22.18
CA VAL A 11 -11.38 -28.22 22.14
C VAL A 11 -11.59 -26.76 22.43
N PRO A 12 -11.20 -26.24 23.61
CA PRO A 12 -11.35 -24.83 23.87
C PRO A 12 -10.67 -24.14 22.70
N ARG A 13 -11.40 -23.28 21.99
CA ARG A 13 -10.80 -22.40 21.01
C ARG A 13 -9.89 -21.49 21.81
N VAL A 14 -8.65 -21.93 22.01
CA VAL A 14 -7.58 -21.10 22.50
C VAL A 14 -7.27 -20.20 21.31
N GLU A 15 -8.06 -19.15 21.15
CA GLU A 15 -7.61 -17.98 20.46
C GLU A 15 -6.39 -17.52 21.26
N ILE A 16 -5.20 -17.89 20.79
CA ILE A 16 -3.98 -17.28 21.27
C ILE A 16 -4.17 -15.81 20.95
N ASP A 17 -4.51 -15.04 21.98
CA ASP A 17 -4.59 -13.60 21.91
C ASP A 17 -3.15 -13.10 21.79
N TRP A 18 -2.61 -13.20 20.57
CA TRP A 18 -1.26 -12.77 20.23
C TRP A 18 -1.04 -11.31 20.63
N GLU A 19 -2.12 -10.51 20.70
CA GLU A 19 -2.13 -9.12 21.14
C GLU A 19 -1.82 -8.96 22.63
N ARG A 20 -2.17 -9.96 23.48
CA ARG A 20 -1.82 -10.00 24.91
C ARG A 20 -0.59 -10.84 25.23
N SER A 21 -0.29 -11.83 24.40
CA SER A 21 0.66 -12.91 24.73
C SER A 21 2.08 -12.68 24.16
N ALA A 22 2.19 -11.97 23.04
CA ALA A 22 3.49 -11.62 22.47
C ALA A 22 3.72 -10.12 22.63
N TRP A 23 4.85 -9.76 23.25
CA TRP A 23 5.28 -8.35 23.22
C TRP A 23 5.43 -7.95 21.75
N TRP A 24 4.95 -6.76 21.39
CA TRP A 24 4.88 -6.25 20.01
C TRP A 24 6.22 -6.31 19.26
N TRP A 25 7.36 -6.28 19.95
CA TRP A 25 8.70 -6.42 19.35
C TRP A 25 9.05 -7.86 18.96
N TYR A 26 8.38 -8.87 19.52
CA TYR A 26 8.69 -10.28 19.26
C TYR A 26 8.44 -10.68 17.80
N PRO A 27 7.27 -10.36 17.18
CA PRO A 27 7.10 -10.54 15.74
C PRO A 27 8.12 -9.77 14.91
N VAL A 28 8.46 -8.54 15.31
CA VAL A 28 9.42 -7.69 14.59
C VAL A 28 10.81 -8.32 14.56
N THR A 29 11.34 -8.73 15.71
CA THR A 29 12.65 -9.38 15.81
C THR A 29 12.68 -10.72 15.07
N ARG A 30 11.57 -11.48 15.10
CA ARG A 30 11.43 -12.72 14.34
C ARG A 30 11.36 -12.51 12.83
N ALA A 31 10.82 -11.37 12.37
CA ALA A 31 10.74 -11.03 10.96
C ALA A 31 12.08 -10.55 10.36
N ILE A 32 13.03 -10.09 11.18
CA ILE A 32 14.36 -9.68 10.72
C ILE A 32 15.09 -10.86 10.07
N ALA A 33 15.10 -12.02 10.73
CA ALA A 33 15.83 -13.20 10.26
C ALA A 33 15.46 -13.65 8.83
N PRO A 34 14.17 -13.83 8.47
CA PRO A 34 13.80 -14.14 7.09
C PRO A 34 14.04 -12.96 6.13
N ALA A 35 13.92 -11.71 6.59
CA ALA A 35 14.13 -10.52 5.75
C ALA A 35 15.59 -10.34 5.31
N VAL A 36 16.57 -10.68 6.16
CA VAL A 36 18.01 -10.54 5.85
C VAL A 36 18.61 -11.72 5.09
N ARG A 37 17.81 -12.74 4.76
CA ARG A 37 18.31 -13.88 3.98
C ARG A 37 18.69 -13.46 2.58
N MET A 38 19.77 -14.05 2.06
CA MET A 38 20.26 -13.78 0.70
C MET A 38 19.16 -13.89 -0.35
N ASN A 39 18.28 -14.88 -0.26
CA ASN A 39 17.19 -15.04 -1.23
C ASN A 39 16.12 -13.92 -1.12
N ALA A 40 15.82 -13.44 0.09
CA ALA A 40 14.90 -12.33 0.30
C ALA A 40 15.49 -11.00 -0.18
N LEU A 41 16.80 -10.81 0.06
CA LEU A 41 17.57 -9.68 -0.45
C LEU A 41 17.65 -9.70 -1.98
N ALA A 42 17.86 -10.87 -2.60
CA ALA A 42 17.88 -11.02 -4.05
C ALA A 42 16.52 -10.66 -4.68
N VAL A 43 15.42 -11.12 -4.09
CA VAL A 43 14.07 -10.75 -4.57
C VAL A 43 13.78 -9.27 -4.37
N SER A 44 14.21 -8.69 -3.24
CA SER A 44 14.10 -7.25 -2.99
C SER A 44 14.91 -6.45 -4.02
N LEU A 45 16.12 -6.91 -4.37
CA LEU A 45 16.94 -6.30 -5.41
C LEU A 45 16.25 -6.37 -6.78
N ILE A 46 15.67 -7.52 -7.14
CA ILE A 46 14.87 -7.67 -8.37
C ILE A 46 13.70 -6.69 -8.37
N ALA A 47 13.00 -6.52 -7.24
CA ALA A 47 11.89 -5.57 -7.13
C ALA A 47 12.35 -4.13 -7.36
N LEU A 48 13.49 -3.74 -6.81
CA LEU A 48 14.06 -2.41 -7.02
C LEU A 48 14.48 -2.20 -8.48
N LEU A 49 15.14 -3.19 -9.10
CA LEU A 49 15.54 -3.12 -10.50
C LEU A 49 14.33 -3.04 -11.45
N LEU A 50 13.28 -3.83 -11.20
CA LEU A 50 12.04 -3.77 -11.96
C LEU A 50 11.32 -2.44 -11.77
N SER A 51 11.31 -1.90 -10.55
CA SER A 51 10.75 -0.58 -10.28
C SER A 51 11.49 0.48 -11.11
N MET A 52 12.83 0.52 -11.04
CA MET A 52 13.65 1.45 -11.83
C MET A 52 13.47 1.28 -13.34
N ALA A 53 13.33 0.04 -13.82
CA ALA A 53 13.06 -0.25 -15.23
C ALA A 53 11.69 0.31 -15.66
N GLY A 54 10.67 0.17 -14.81
CA GLY A 54 9.36 0.78 -15.01
C GLY A 54 9.42 2.29 -15.09
N LEU A 55 10.07 2.94 -14.12
CA LEU A 55 10.20 4.39 -14.10
C LEU A 55 10.82 4.93 -15.40
N ARG A 56 11.92 4.30 -15.85
CA ARG A 56 12.57 4.66 -17.12
C ARG A 56 11.70 4.38 -18.33
N LEU A 57 10.90 3.31 -18.29
CA LEU A 57 10.00 2.96 -19.37
C LEU A 57 8.85 3.98 -19.46
N GLY A 58 8.25 4.39 -18.34
CA GLY A 58 7.22 5.41 -18.32
C GLY A 58 7.74 6.78 -18.77
N GLU A 59 8.93 7.18 -18.32
CA GLU A 59 9.60 8.40 -18.79
C GLU A 59 9.74 8.40 -20.31
N ARG A 60 10.18 7.29 -20.91
CA ARG A 60 10.34 7.15 -22.36
C ARG A 60 9.02 7.13 -23.11
N LEU A 61 8.04 6.37 -22.62
CA LEU A 61 6.74 6.20 -23.28
C LEU A 61 5.91 7.48 -23.27
N PHE A 62 5.92 8.20 -22.16
CA PHE A 62 5.06 9.37 -21.98
C PHE A 62 5.80 10.69 -22.12
N SER A 63 7.11 10.77 -21.86
CA SER A 63 7.90 12.02 -21.98
C SER A 63 7.17 13.24 -21.37
N PRO A 64 6.85 13.20 -20.06
CA PRO A 64 5.96 14.19 -19.46
C PRO A 64 6.57 15.61 -19.48
N ALA A 65 5.74 16.66 -19.45
CA ALA A 65 6.23 18.05 -19.59
C ALA A 65 7.11 18.49 -18.43
N TRP A 66 6.73 18.08 -17.22
CA TRP A 66 7.53 18.29 -16.02
C TRP A 66 8.69 17.28 -15.98
N GLN A 67 9.79 17.66 -15.36
CA GLN A 67 10.85 16.71 -15.04
C GLN A 67 10.63 16.26 -13.60
N PRO A 68 10.10 15.04 -13.35
CA PRO A 68 9.94 14.56 -12.00
C PRO A 68 11.32 14.51 -11.31
N THR A 69 11.42 15.02 -10.09
CA THR A 69 12.67 14.96 -9.32
C THR A 69 12.87 13.61 -8.63
N TRP A 70 11.93 12.68 -8.77
CA TRP A 70 12.00 11.30 -8.25
C TRP A 70 12.36 10.27 -9.34
N THR A 71 12.94 10.72 -10.47
CA THR A 71 13.43 9.88 -11.55
C THR A 71 14.63 9.04 -11.12
N VAL A 72 15.01 8.03 -11.90
CA VAL A 72 16.08 7.09 -11.54
C VAL A 72 17.42 7.76 -11.17
N ASP A 73 17.68 8.93 -11.73
CA ASP A 73 18.91 9.67 -11.49
C ASP A 73 18.97 10.26 -10.07
N SER A 74 17.84 10.67 -9.48
CA SER A 74 17.81 11.08 -8.07
C SER A 74 17.79 9.89 -7.11
N LEU A 75 17.23 8.75 -7.53
CA LEU A 75 17.18 7.52 -6.75
C LEU A 75 18.55 6.83 -6.64
N THR A 76 19.42 7.07 -7.60
CA THR A 76 20.79 6.51 -7.66
C THR A 76 21.86 7.46 -7.12
N ALA A 77 21.51 8.74 -6.90
CA ALA A 77 22.41 9.72 -6.28
C ALA A 77 22.90 9.24 -4.91
N ALA A 78 24.20 9.39 -4.66
CA ALA A 78 24.79 9.07 -3.37
C ALA A 78 24.21 10.02 -2.30
N PRO A 79 23.73 9.50 -1.16
CA PRO A 79 23.24 10.35 -0.09
C PRO A 79 24.41 11.22 0.40
N THR A 80 24.24 12.53 0.31
CA THR A 80 25.25 13.51 0.73
C THR A 80 25.31 13.67 2.26
N ILE A 81 24.36 13.09 2.98
CA ILE A 81 24.17 13.12 4.43
C ILE A 81 23.67 11.73 4.88
N TYR A 82 23.79 11.37 6.17
CA TYR A 82 23.15 10.19 6.80
C TYR A 82 21.61 10.21 6.77
N THR A 83 20.99 10.88 5.81
CA THR A 83 19.54 10.79 5.61
C THR A 83 19.22 9.40 5.06
N PRO A 84 18.29 8.67 5.69
CA PRO A 84 17.82 7.41 5.14
C PRO A 84 17.31 7.64 3.72
N ARG A 85 17.68 6.78 2.76
CA ARG A 85 17.28 6.95 1.34
C ARG A 85 15.76 7.15 1.21
N ILE A 86 14.95 6.45 2.00
CA ILE A 86 13.49 6.59 1.97
C ILE A 86 13.02 8.02 2.26
N VAL A 87 13.70 8.77 3.12
CA VAL A 87 13.38 10.18 3.41
C VAL A 87 13.66 11.04 2.19
N HIS A 88 14.79 10.81 1.52
CA HIS A 88 15.11 11.51 0.27
C HIS A 88 14.05 11.24 -0.80
N TRP A 89 13.58 10.00 -0.91
CA TRP A 89 12.56 9.61 -1.89
C TRP A 89 11.22 10.30 -1.62
N VAL A 90 10.78 10.30 -0.35
CA VAL A 90 9.53 10.97 0.06
C VAL A 90 9.62 12.47 -0.20
N VAL A 91 10.74 13.11 0.13
CA VAL A 91 10.94 14.53 -0.12
C VAL A 91 10.94 14.84 -1.61
N ALA A 92 11.62 14.05 -2.43
CA ALA A 92 11.63 14.24 -3.89
C ALA A 92 10.22 14.09 -4.50
N LEU A 93 9.44 13.10 -4.04
CA LEU A 93 8.05 12.92 -4.43
C LEU A 93 7.20 14.15 -4.06
N LEU A 94 7.29 14.61 -2.81
CA LEU A 94 6.54 15.78 -2.33
C LEU A 94 6.92 17.05 -3.10
N GLN A 95 8.21 17.27 -3.34
CA GLN A 95 8.70 18.40 -4.13
C GLN A 95 8.19 18.36 -5.56
N SER A 96 8.15 17.19 -6.18
CA SER A 96 7.55 17.03 -7.51
C SER A 96 6.06 17.35 -7.49
N LEU A 97 5.29 16.86 -6.50
CA LEU A 97 3.86 17.18 -6.39
C LEU A 97 3.61 18.68 -6.22
N LEU A 98 4.52 19.40 -5.55
CA LEU A 98 4.45 20.87 -5.40
C LEU A 98 4.81 21.64 -6.68
N SER A 99 5.67 21.08 -7.54
CA SER A 99 6.05 21.68 -8.82
C SER A 99 5.11 21.32 -9.98
N PHE A 100 3.99 20.65 -9.67
CA PHE A 100 3.01 20.24 -10.68
C PHE A 100 2.18 21.43 -11.16
N GLU A 101 2.50 21.97 -12.33
CA GLU A 101 1.80 23.14 -12.87
C GLU A 101 0.58 22.80 -13.74
N ARG A 102 0.61 21.70 -14.51
CA ARG A 102 -0.46 21.34 -15.47
C ARG A 102 -0.62 19.83 -15.61
N MET A 103 -1.87 19.37 -15.55
CA MET A 103 -2.25 17.98 -15.77
C MET A 103 -2.82 17.80 -17.17
N GLY A 104 -2.03 17.24 -18.09
CA GLY A 104 -2.50 16.79 -19.40
C GLY A 104 -2.76 15.28 -19.44
N TRP A 105 -3.27 14.79 -20.56
CA TRP A 105 -3.50 13.35 -20.79
C TRP A 105 -2.21 12.53 -20.70
N ARG A 106 -1.10 13.14 -21.11
CA ARG A 106 0.23 12.53 -21.10
C ARG A 106 0.75 12.36 -19.68
N GLU A 107 0.60 13.38 -18.85
CA GLU A 107 0.98 13.36 -17.44
C GLU A 107 0.09 12.40 -16.64
N LEU A 108 -1.22 12.36 -16.95
CA LEU A 108 -2.13 11.36 -16.37
C LEU A 108 -1.74 9.93 -16.77
N GLY A 109 -1.42 9.71 -18.05
CA GLY A 109 -0.96 8.41 -18.56
C GLY A 109 0.33 7.96 -17.88
N PHE A 110 1.30 8.86 -17.76
CA PHE A 110 2.54 8.63 -17.03
C PHE A 110 2.29 8.23 -15.58
N LEU A 111 1.56 9.05 -14.82
CA LEU A 111 1.27 8.77 -13.41
C LEU A 111 0.50 7.46 -13.21
N THR A 112 -0.45 7.16 -14.09
CA THR A 112 -1.24 5.93 -14.03
C THR A 112 -0.37 4.71 -14.32
N PHE A 113 0.49 4.79 -15.35
CA PHE A 113 1.43 3.72 -15.67
C PHE A 113 2.39 3.44 -14.51
N GLU A 114 3.00 4.48 -13.95
CA GLU A 114 3.95 4.34 -12.84
C GLU A 114 3.27 3.77 -11.59
N LEU A 115 2.08 4.28 -11.25
CA LEU A 115 1.30 3.78 -10.13
C LEU A 115 0.99 2.28 -10.32
N LEU A 116 0.50 1.87 -11.48
CA LEU A 116 0.19 0.46 -11.76
C LEU A 116 1.45 -0.40 -11.74
N TRP A 117 2.54 0.07 -12.36
CA TRP A 117 3.79 -0.66 -12.43
C TRP A 117 4.40 -0.91 -11.05
N LEU A 118 4.51 0.15 -10.23
CA LEU A 118 5.03 0.06 -8.88
C LEU A 118 4.11 -0.80 -8.00
N THR A 119 2.80 -0.62 -8.11
CA THR A 119 1.81 -1.43 -7.37
C THR A 119 1.98 -2.91 -7.71
N MET A 120 2.06 -3.27 -9.00
CA MET A 120 2.26 -4.66 -9.41
C MET A 120 3.61 -5.20 -8.92
N THR A 121 4.69 -4.45 -9.11
CA THR A 121 6.05 -4.91 -8.75
C THR A 121 6.15 -5.17 -7.25
N PHE A 122 5.72 -4.21 -6.42
CA PHE A 122 5.80 -4.35 -4.96
C PHE A 122 4.75 -5.31 -4.41
N ALA A 123 3.55 -5.39 -4.97
CA ALA A 123 2.55 -6.35 -4.51
C ALA A 123 2.94 -7.79 -4.82
N LEU A 124 3.45 -8.06 -6.02
CA LEU A 124 3.83 -9.43 -6.40
C LEU A 124 5.08 -9.88 -5.64
N LEU A 125 6.15 -9.10 -5.65
CA LEU A 125 7.39 -9.51 -5.00
C LEU A 125 7.31 -9.39 -3.47
N GLY A 126 6.68 -8.32 -2.97
CA GLY A 126 6.38 -8.17 -1.54
C GLY A 126 5.41 -9.24 -1.05
N GLY A 127 4.40 -9.60 -1.84
CA GLY A 127 3.47 -10.69 -1.52
C GLY A 127 4.15 -12.04 -1.42
N VAL A 128 5.09 -12.35 -2.32
CA VAL A 128 5.88 -13.60 -2.27
C VAL A 128 6.75 -13.64 -1.02
N LEU A 129 7.43 -12.54 -0.70
CA LEU A 129 8.24 -12.44 0.51
C LEU A 129 7.38 -12.58 1.77
N ALA A 130 6.22 -11.90 1.83
CA ALA A 130 5.27 -11.98 2.93
C ALA A 130 4.75 -13.41 3.11
N ARG A 131 4.35 -14.08 2.03
CA ARG A 131 3.86 -15.47 2.08
C ARG A 131 4.92 -16.43 2.60
N ARG A 132 6.13 -16.35 2.09
CA ARG A 132 7.24 -17.22 2.52
C ARG A 132 7.60 -16.98 3.99
N SER A 133 7.67 -15.71 4.39
CA SER A 133 7.97 -15.33 5.77
C SER A 133 6.88 -15.82 6.72
N LEU A 134 5.61 -15.72 6.32
CA LEU A 134 4.50 -16.22 7.13
C LEU A 134 4.54 -17.74 7.32
N VAL A 135 4.78 -18.50 6.25
CA VAL A 135 4.89 -19.97 6.34
C VAL A 135 6.09 -20.35 7.21
N GLU A 136 7.22 -19.67 7.04
CA GLU A 136 8.41 -19.90 7.86
C GLU A 136 8.16 -19.62 9.35
N LEU A 137 7.50 -18.51 9.66
CA LEU A 137 7.20 -18.14 11.04
C LEU A 137 6.15 -19.06 11.67
N GLY A 138 5.12 -19.46 10.90
CA GLY A 138 4.02 -20.28 11.40
C GLY A 138 4.35 -21.77 11.49
N GLN A 139 5.05 -22.33 10.50
CA GLN A 139 5.32 -23.76 10.39
C GLN A 139 6.79 -24.13 10.69
N ARG A 140 7.67 -23.15 10.94
CA ARG A 140 9.13 -23.34 11.10
C ARG A 140 9.78 -24.03 9.90
N THR A 141 9.13 -23.99 8.74
CA THR A 141 9.59 -24.59 7.48
C THR A 141 9.48 -23.57 6.36
N VAL A 142 10.39 -23.64 5.39
CA VAL A 142 10.42 -22.68 4.29
C VAL A 142 9.53 -23.19 3.16
N SER A 143 8.49 -22.44 2.79
CA SER A 143 7.63 -22.77 1.64
C SER A 143 8.43 -22.81 0.32
N ALA A 144 8.02 -23.66 -0.61
CA ALA A 144 8.59 -23.70 -1.94
C ALA A 144 8.29 -22.41 -2.73
N TRP A 145 9.21 -21.97 -3.59
CA TRP A 145 9.04 -20.75 -4.39
C TRP A 145 7.83 -20.83 -5.32
N GLY A 146 7.65 -21.97 -6.00
CA GLY A 146 6.54 -22.16 -6.93
C GLY A 146 5.17 -22.03 -6.26
N GLU A 147 5.02 -22.52 -5.03
CA GLU A 147 3.77 -22.40 -4.28
C GLU A 147 3.48 -20.95 -3.90
N ALA A 148 4.47 -20.23 -3.36
CA ALA A 148 4.33 -18.82 -2.99
C ALA A 148 4.02 -17.96 -4.23
N LEU A 149 4.71 -18.19 -5.35
CA LEU A 149 4.47 -17.50 -6.61
C LEU A 149 3.06 -17.80 -7.13
N ASN A 150 2.66 -19.06 -7.21
CA ASN A 150 1.34 -19.44 -7.72
C ASN A 150 0.20 -18.77 -6.92
N ILE A 151 0.31 -18.76 -5.58
CA ILE A 151 -0.67 -18.10 -4.72
C ILE A 151 -0.73 -16.59 -5.01
N VAL A 152 0.42 -15.92 -5.04
CA VAL A 152 0.48 -14.46 -5.21
C VAL A 152 0.03 -14.05 -6.61
N PHE A 153 0.48 -14.76 -7.66
CA PHE A 153 0.03 -14.53 -9.03
C PHE A 153 -1.45 -14.85 -9.21
N SER A 154 -2.03 -15.84 -8.51
CA SER A 154 -3.48 -16.08 -8.57
C SER A 154 -4.32 -14.93 -7.99
N ARG A 155 -3.69 -13.99 -7.26
CA ARG A 155 -4.34 -12.88 -6.54
C ARG A 155 -3.91 -11.50 -6.99
N TRP A 156 -3.24 -11.38 -8.14
CA TRP A 156 -2.75 -10.10 -8.67
C TRP A 156 -3.84 -9.02 -8.73
N GLN A 157 -5.07 -9.41 -9.09
CA GLN A 157 -6.23 -8.51 -9.13
C GLN A 157 -6.60 -7.99 -7.74
N SER A 158 -6.55 -8.84 -6.71
CA SER A 158 -6.85 -8.43 -5.33
C SER A 158 -5.88 -7.37 -4.85
N TYR A 159 -4.59 -7.51 -5.17
CA TYR A 159 -3.60 -6.50 -4.82
C TYR A 159 -3.84 -5.16 -5.52
N LEU A 160 -4.11 -5.18 -6.83
CA LEU A 160 -4.41 -3.97 -7.59
C LEU A 160 -5.67 -3.28 -7.08
N TRP A 161 -6.76 -4.03 -6.85
CA TRP A 161 -8.01 -3.48 -6.35
C TRP A 161 -7.88 -2.98 -4.91
N SER A 162 -7.05 -3.61 -4.08
CA SER A 162 -6.78 -3.13 -2.72
C SER A 162 -6.20 -1.72 -2.74
N MET A 163 -5.23 -1.47 -3.63
CA MET A 163 -4.69 -0.12 -3.84
C MET A 163 -5.74 0.79 -4.52
N GLY A 164 -6.42 0.29 -5.55
CA GLY A 164 -7.44 1.00 -6.33
C GLY A 164 -8.59 1.54 -5.48
N MET A 165 -9.04 0.81 -4.46
CA MET A 165 -10.12 1.27 -3.57
C MET A 165 -9.80 2.57 -2.83
N HIS A 166 -8.53 2.82 -2.50
CA HIS A 166 -8.13 4.11 -1.92
C HIS A 166 -8.38 5.24 -2.91
N PHE A 167 -8.02 5.05 -4.18
CA PHE A 167 -8.25 6.04 -5.23
C PHE A 167 -9.73 6.23 -5.55
N VAL A 168 -10.53 5.15 -5.53
CA VAL A 168 -11.99 5.25 -5.68
C VAL A 168 -12.60 6.06 -4.54
N ALA A 169 -12.18 5.83 -3.30
CA ALA A 169 -12.64 6.59 -2.15
C ALA A 169 -12.21 8.07 -2.23
N ILE A 170 -10.96 8.34 -2.59
CA ILE A 170 -10.44 9.70 -2.82
C ILE A 170 -11.25 10.40 -3.92
N ALA A 171 -11.47 9.75 -5.06
CA ALA A 171 -12.25 10.29 -6.16
C ALA A 171 -13.68 10.60 -5.72
N GLY A 172 -14.33 9.70 -4.97
CA GLY A 172 -15.66 9.91 -4.39
C GLY A 172 -15.71 11.13 -3.46
N LEU A 173 -14.70 11.31 -2.61
CA LEU A 173 -14.59 12.46 -1.70
C LEU A 173 -14.29 13.78 -2.43
N LEU A 174 -13.74 13.73 -3.65
CA LEU A 174 -13.50 14.91 -4.48
C LEU A 174 -14.75 15.38 -5.24
N VAL A 175 -15.77 14.53 -5.41
CA VAL A 175 -17.01 14.89 -6.13
C VAL A 175 -17.70 16.13 -5.52
N PRO A 176 -17.90 16.26 -4.19
CA PRO A 176 -18.46 17.48 -3.61
C PRO A 176 -17.67 18.74 -3.96
N PHE A 177 -16.34 18.71 -3.88
CA PHE A 177 -15.50 19.85 -4.24
C PHE A 177 -15.61 20.22 -5.71
N PHE A 178 -15.72 19.22 -6.59
CA PHE A 178 -15.99 19.43 -8.01
C PHE A 178 -17.34 20.12 -8.23
N VAL A 179 -18.41 19.65 -7.56
CA VAL A 179 -19.74 20.26 -7.64
C VAL A 179 -19.71 21.70 -7.11
N LEU A 180 -19.01 21.98 -6.01
CA LEU A 180 -18.85 23.34 -5.49
C LEU A 180 -18.12 24.24 -6.50
N GLY A 181 -17.10 23.71 -7.17
CA GLY A 181 -16.39 24.41 -8.24
C GLY A 181 -17.25 24.67 -9.49
N LEU A 182 -18.26 23.84 -9.76
CA LEU A 182 -19.26 24.12 -10.80
C LEU A 182 -20.28 25.18 -10.34
N LEU A 183 -20.76 25.09 -9.10
CA LEU A 183 -21.70 26.05 -8.52
C LEU A 183 -21.11 27.47 -8.46
N SER A 184 -19.82 27.60 -8.15
CA SER A 184 -19.14 28.90 -8.09
C SER A 184 -19.12 29.63 -9.45
N ARG A 185 -19.34 28.90 -10.56
CA ARG A 185 -19.38 29.47 -11.92
C ARG A 185 -20.75 30.07 -12.28
N LEU A 186 -21.78 29.93 -11.44
CA LEU A 186 -23.14 30.45 -11.70
C LEU A 186 -23.30 31.95 -11.34
N GLY A 187 -22.21 32.73 -11.37
CA GLY A 187 -22.19 34.15 -11.00
C GLY A 187 -22.13 34.39 -9.49
N SER A 188 -22.48 35.59 -9.05
CA SER A 188 -22.25 36.06 -7.67
C SER A 188 -22.96 35.21 -6.61
N TRP A 189 -24.21 34.81 -6.87
CA TRP A 189 -24.98 33.95 -5.94
C TRP A 189 -24.39 32.54 -5.84
N GLY A 190 -23.94 31.98 -6.97
CA GLY A 190 -23.26 30.69 -7.00
C GLY A 190 -21.94 30.71 -6.22
N ALA A 191 -21.17 31.79 -6.37
CA ALA A 191 -19.94 32.01 -5.61
C ALA A 191 -20.21 32.07 -4.09
N ILE A 192 -21.19 32.86 -3.64
CA ILE A 192 -21.56 32.97 -2.22
C ILE A 192 -21.99 31.60 -1.66
N LEU A 193 -22.90 30.92 -2.36
CA LEU A 193 -23.39 29.60 -1.92
C LEU A 193 -22.26 28.57 -1.86
N SER A 194 -21.38 28.54 -2.87
CA SER A 194 -20.22 27.65 -2.88
C SER A 194 -19.26 27.92 -1.73
N GLY A 195 -19.06 29.19 -1.34
CA GLY A 195 -18.23 29.58 -0.21
C GLY A 195 -18.80 29.09 1.13
N VAL A 196 -20.12 29.22 1.33
CA VAL A 196 -20.79 28.71 2.54
C VAL A 196 -20.71 27.19 2.61
N LEU A 197 -21.00 26.49 1.51
CA LEU A 197 -20.94 25.03 1.47
C LEU A 197 -19.50 24.48 1.57
N LEU A 198 -18.49 25.26 1.15
CA LEU A 198 -17.09 24.90 1.32
C LEU A 198 -16.72 24.80 2.80
N LEU A 199 -17.22 25.72 3.64
CA LEU A 199 -17.00 25.66 5.10
C LEU A 199 -17.61 24.39 5.70
N LEU A 200 -18.80 23.99 5.25
CA LEU A 200 -19.44 22.74 5.66
C LEU A 200 -18.68 21.50 5.16
N SER A 201 -17.88 21.64 4.11
CA SER A 201 -17.08 20.56 3.52
C SER A 201 -15.74 20.34 4.24
N TYR A 202 -15.41 21.13 5.27
CA TYR A 202 -14.14 21.00 6.00
C TYR A 202 -13.85 19.60 6.57
N PRO A 203 -14.83 18.86 7.14
CA PRO A 203 -14.62 17.47 7.57
C PRO A 203 -14.17 16.53 6.44
N LEU A 204 -14.55 16.81 5.18
CA LEU A 204 -14.12 16.01 4.02
C LEU A 204 -12.62 16.15 3.75
N VAL A 205 -11.99 17.27 4.12
CA VAL A 205 -10.54 17.45 4.00
C VAL A 205 -9.79 16.48 4.91
N PHE A 206 -10.28 16.29 6.15
CA PHE A 206 -9.69 15.28 7.06
C PHE A 206 -9.92 13.85 6.54
N ALA A 207 -11.11 13.57 5.99
CA ALA A 207 -11.37 12.28 5.36
C ALA A 207 -10.43 12.03 4.18
N LEU A 208 -10.23 13.03 3.31
CA LEU A 208 -9.31 12.96 2.17
C LEU A 208 -7.87 12.72 2.64
N GLY A 209 -7.40 13.48 3.63
CA GLY A 209 -6.07 13.30 4.23
C GLY A 209 -5.88 11.90 4.82
N ARG A 210 -6.90 11.36 5.51
CA ARG A 210 -6.90 9.98 6.01
C ARG A 210 -6.75 8.97 4.88
N PHE A 211 -7.48 9.11 3.78
CA PHE A 211 -7.39 8.17 2.66
C PHE A 211 -6.07 8.27 1.88
N VAL A 212 -5.49 9.47 1.76
CA VAL A 212 -4.14 9.65 1.21
C VAL A 212 -3.09 8.96 2.09
N LEU A 213 -3.16 9.17 3.41
CA LEU A 213 -2.28 8.50 4.36
C LEU A 213 -2.48 6.99 4.33
N SER A 214 -3.72 6.53 4.22
CA SER A 214 -4.09 5.12 4.06
C SER A 214 -3.46 4.53 2.80
N ALA A 215 -3.57 5.19 1.64
CA ALA A 215 -3.00 4.69 0.38
C ALA A 215 -1.48 4.45 0.48
N ILE A 216 -0.76 5.31 1.22
CA ILE A 216 0.69 5.21 1.38
C ILE A 216 1.06 4.16 2.44
N ALA A 217 0.47 4.26 3.64
CA ALA A 217 0.87 3.45 4.79
C ALA A 217 0.22 2.06 4.81
N CYS A 218 -1.01 1.94 4.32
CA CYS A 218 -1.78 0.69 4.37
C CYS A 218 -1.50 -0.23 3.19
N PHE A 219 -0.94 0.25 2.07
CA PHE A 219 -0.66 -0.59 0.91
C PHE A 219 0.29 -1.77 1.23
N PRO A 220 1.45 -1.58 1.90
CA PRO A 220 2.29 -2.72 2.29
C PRO A 220 1.56 -3.70 3.22
N LEU A 221 0.73 -3.19 4.13
CA LEU A 221 -0.06 -4.00 5.06
C LEU A 221 -1.15 -4.79 4.33
N SER A 222 -1.77 -4.22 3.30
CA SER A 222 -2.80 -4.91 2.52
C SER A 222 -2.18 -6.02 1.67
N VAL A 223 -0.97 -5.82 1.14
CA VAL A 223 -0.19 -6.87 0.48
C VAL A 223 0.06 -8.04 1.43
N CYS A 224 0.48 -7.77 2.67
CA CYS A 224 0.67 -8.80 3.69
C CYS A 224 -0.64 -9.53 4.04
N ALA A 225 -1.74 -8.80 4.23
CA ALA A 225 -3.05 -9.38 4.54
C ALA A 225 -3.54 -10.31 3.41
N ILE A 226 -3.42 -9.86 2.15
CA ILE A 226 -3.82 -10.64 0.98
C ILE A 226 -2.92 -11.86 0.80
N ALA A 227 -1.61 -11.75 1.07
CA ALA A 227 -0.68 -12.88 0.97
C ALA A 227 -0.89 -13.92 2.09
N ALA A 228 -1.34 -13.49 3.27
CA ALA A 228 -1.46 -14.35 4.43
C ALA A 228 -2.66 -15.30 4.35
N GLU A 229 -3.82 -14.76 3.99
CA GLU A 229 -5.10 -15.46 4.12
C GLU A 229 -5.36 -16.46 2.99
N LYS A 230 -6.18 -17.49 3.23
CA LYS A 230 -6.48 -18.50 2.20
C LYS A 230 -7.42 -17.98 1.11
N LYS A 231 -8.30 -17.03 1.42
CA LYS A 231 -9.33 -16.51 0.52
C LYS A 231 -9.44 -14.97 0.55
N ALA A 232 -8.34 -14.26 0.84
CA ALA A 232 -8.39 -12.81 0.87
C ALA A 232 -8.66 -12.20 -0.49
N ASP A 233 -9.68 -11.35 -0.50
CA ASP A 233 -10.00 -10.46 -1.61
C ASP A 233 -9.40 -9.07 -1.38
N ALA A 234 -9.62 -8.18 -2.34
CA ALA A 234 -9.13 -6.81 -2.27
C ALA A 234 -9.70 -6.05 -1.05
N PHE A 235 -10.98 -6.25 -0.75
CA PHE A 235 -11.72 -5.55 0.30
C PHE A 235 -11.24 -5.97 1.69
N GLU A 236 -10.99 -7.25 1.90
CA GLU A 236 -10.39 -7.78 3.12
C GLU A 236 -8.98 -7.21 3.31
N GLY A 237 -8.16 -7.18 2.25
CA GLY A 237 -6.85 -6.53 2.29
C GLY A 237 -6.92 -5.06 2.71
N PHE A 238 -7.81 -4.30 2.06
CA PHE A 238 -8.02 -2.87 2.30
C PHE A 238 -8.56 -2.57 3.72
N SER A 239 -9.58 -3.31 4.15
CA SER A 239 -10.24 -3.08 5.43
C SER A 239 -9.35 -3.46 6.61
N ARG A 240 -8.65 -4.61 6.54
CA ARG A 240 -7.72 -5.03 7.59
C ARG A 240 -6.52 -4.10 7.70
N SER A 241 -5.91 -3.69 6.59
CA SER A 241 -4.79 -2.74 6.63
C SER A 241 -5.18 -1.42 7.29
N ASN A 242 -6.39 -0.93 7.00
CA ASN A 242 -6.95 0.26 7.64
C ASN A 242 -7.25 0.05 9.13
N ALA A 243 -7.78 -1.11 9.51
CA ALA A 243 -8.00 -1.47 10.92
C ALA A 243 -6.68 -1.49 11.70
N TYR A 244 -5.64 -2.12 11.15
CA TYR A 244 -4.30 -2.17 11.76
C TYR A 244 -3.73 -0.76 11.96
N PHE A 245 -3.74 0.08 10.92
CA PHE A 245 -3.08 1.39 10.99
C PHE A 245 -3.87 2.43 11.80
N PHE A 246 -5.20 2.50 11.65
CA PHE A 246 -6.00 3.57 12.25
C PHE A 246 -6.72 3.18 13.55
N GLN A 247 -7.07 1.91 13.75
CA GLN A 247 -7.83 1.49 14.93
C GLN A 247 -6.93 0.95 16.04
N ARG A 248 -5.70 0.52 15.71
CA ARG A 248 -4.76 -0.08 16.66
C ARG A 248 -3.36 0.58 16.69
N PRO A 249 -3.25 1.92 16.75
CA PRO A 249 -1.96 2.61 16.60
C PRO A 249 -0.95 2.32 17.73
N LEU A 250 -1.42 2.05 18.96
CA LEU A 250 -0.56 1.77 20.13
C LEU A 250 0.19 0.43 20.04
N LEU A 251 -0.21 -0.49 19.15
CA LEU A 251 0.52 -1.74 18.88
C LEU A 251 1.62 -1.58 17.82
N THR A 252 1.63 -0.46 17.07
CA THR A 252 2.58 -0.19 15.98
C THR A 252 3.60 0.93 16.27
N ALA A 253 3.32 1.79 17.25
CA ALA A 253 4.10 2.99 17.53
C ALA A 253 4.91 2.94 18.85
N LEU A 254 4.74 1.88 19.64
CA LEU A 254 5.56 1.59 20.82
C LEU A 254 6.40 0.37 20.54
#